data_AF-A0A7S4DT48-F1
#
_entry.id   AF-A0A7S4DT48-F1
#
_cell.length_a   1.000
_cell.length_b   1.000
_cell.length_c   1.000
_cell.angle_alpha   90.00
_cell.angle_beta   90.00
_cell.angle_gamma   90.00
#
_symmetry.space_group_name_H-M   'P 1'
#
loop_
_entity.id
_entity.type
_entity.pdbx_description
1 polymer ?
#
loop_
_entity_poly.entity_id
_entity_poly.type
_entity_poly.pdbx_seq_one_letter_code
_entity_poly.pdbx_strand_id
1 'polypeptide(L)'
;MQLDDADKGFSFIREGPLDMRMDPDQPLNAADIVNGWPEEELGRIIRDYGEDRCWRRYARCIVEARDAEPIKTTTQLADLIYDNAPREWKKRRTIHPATLVFQGLRVEVNSELDAVTTAIPQLLPYMAPKGQIMLISFHSLEDRIVKRAFLKAQEDDTLDPRFQVLTKRPLIADDEEIEANSRSRSAKLRVLQRMEPGQEPSMGRKKNKYAHLRGKSKKSSKASGDDEGTNDDA
;
A
#
# COMPACT_ATOMS: atom_id res chain seq x y z
N MET A 1 11.59 17.80 13.00
CA MET A 1 11.35 16.78 11.96
C MET A 1 10.31 17.36 11.00
N GLN A 2 10.27 17.07 9.69
CA GLN A 2 9.50 17.86 8.68
C GLN A 2 8.02 18.17 9.01
N LEU A 3 7.37 17.37 9.85
CA LEU A 3 5.98 17.60 10.33
C LEU A 3 5.84 18.65 11.44
N ASP A 4 6.94 18.98 12.14
CA ASP A 4 6.97 19.95 13.24
C ASP A 4 7.20 21.39 12.74
N ASP A 5 7.64 21.51 11.50
CA ASP A 5 7.93 22.77 10.81
C ASP A 5 6.69 23.23 10.04
N ALA A 6 6.03 24.26 10.57
CA ALA A 6 4.81 24.80 9.97
C ALA A 6 5.07 25.38 8.58
N ASP A 7 6.28 25.90 8.34
CA ASP A 7 6.65 26.57 7.08
C ASP A 7 6.68 25.60 5.89
N LYS A 8 6.71 24.29 6.15
CA LYS A 8 6.64 23.24 5.11
C LYS A 8 5.22 22.79 4.77
N GLY A 9 4.22 23.16 5.57
CA GLY A 9 2.82 22.89 5.24
C GLY A 9 2.35 21.44 5.38
N PHE A 10 3.13 20.55 6.02
CA PHE A 10 2.74 19.13 6.17
C PHE A 10 1.65 18.89 7.22
N SER A 11 1.38 19.87 8.07
CA SER A 11 0.43 19.77 9.18
C SER A 11 -0.52 20.97 9.17
N PHE A 12 -1.76 20.74 9.59
CA PHE A 12 -2.75 21.79 9.83
C PHE A 12 -2.92 22.11 11.32
N ILE A 13 -2.09 21.55 12.20
CA ILE A 13 -2.09 21.88 13.64
C ILE A 13 -1.58 23.32 13.85
N ARG A 14 -0.62 23.74 13.02
CA ARG A 14 -0.14 25.12 12.94
C ARG A 14 -0.34 25.59 11.52
N GLU A 15 -0.73 26.85 11.37
CA GLU A 15 -0.87 27.46 10.07
C GLU A 15 0.49 27.58 9.37
N GLY A 16 0.49 27.27 8.08
CA GLY A 16 1.64 27.39 7.20
C GLY A 16 1.19 27.39 5.74
N PRO A 17 2.11 27.66 4.79
CA PRO A 17 1.80 27.62 3.37
C PRO A 17 1.37 26.21 2.96
N LEU A 18 0.46 26.10 2.00
CA LEU A 18 0.02 24.82 1.45
C LEU A 18 1.06 24.27 0.47
N ASP A 19 2.21 23.83 0.98
CA ASP A 19 3.35 23.37 0.17
C ASP A 19 3.46 21.83 0.11
N MET A 20 3.76 21.19 1.25
CA MET A 20 3.93 19.73 1.40
C MET A 20 5.06 19.08 0.57
N ARG A 21 5.97 19.84 -0.04
CA ARG A 21 7.14 19.26 -0.72
C ARG A 21 8.21 18.82 0.28
N MET A 22 8.73 17.60 0.12
CA MET A 22 9.90 17.10 0.83
C MET A 22 11.19 17.61 0.19
N ASP A 23 11.19 17.70 -1.15
CA ASP A 23 12.24 18.30 -1.96
C ASP A 23 11.80 19.71 -2.41
N PRO A 24 12.41 20.79 -1.90
CA PRO A 24 12.05 22.16 -2.28
C PRO A 24 12.23 22.47 -3.76
N ASP A 25 13.10 21.73 -4.45
CA ASP A 25 13.40 21.93 -5.88
C ASP A 25 12.34 21.28 -6.79
N GLN A 26 11.42 20.49 -6.21
CA GLN A 26 10.30 19.93 -6.95
C GLN A 26 9.34 21.03 -7.43
N PRO A 27 8.88 20.99 -8.70
CA PRO A 27 8.05 22.04 -9.28
C PRO A 27 6.60 22.04 -8.78
N LEU A 28 6.05 20.89 -8.39
CA LEU A 28 4.64 20.74 -8.00
C LEU A 28 4.50 20.82 -6.47
N ASN A 29 3.67 21.73 -5.95
CA ASN A 29 3.30 21.78 -4.52
C ASN A 29 1.80 21.50 -4.31
N ALA A 30 1.38 21.38 -3.05
CA ALA A 30 -0.02 21.09 -2.70
C ALA A 30 -0.99 22.21 -3.13
N ALA A 31 -0.58 23.48 -3.06
CA ALA A 31 -1.39 24.60 -3.52
C ALA A 31 -1.61 24.56 -5.04
N ASP A 32 -0.62 24.13 -5.84
CA ASP A 32 -0.77 23.98 -7.28
C ASP A 32 -1.81 22.91 -7.63
N ILE A 33 -1.79 21.79 -6.89
CA ILE A 33 -2.78 20.71 -7.04
C ILE A 33 -4.17 21.26 -6.66
N VAL A 34 -4.29 21.77 -5.43
CA VAL A 34 -5.57 22.22 -4.86
C VAL A 34 -6.19 23.34 -5.67
N ASN A 35 -5.41 24.30 -6.15
CA ASN A 35 -5.91 25.46 -6.88
C ASN A 35 -5.95 25.28 -8.41
N GLY A 36 -5.19 24.34 -8.98
CA GLY A 36 -5.03 24.21 -10.43
C GLY A 36 -5.66 22.96 -11.05
N TRP A 37 -5.81 21.86 -10.31
CA TRP A 37 -6.19 20.59 -10.93
C TRP A 37 -7.70 20.42 -11.10
N PRO A 38 -8.19 19.66 -12.09
CA PRO A 38 -9.62 19.38 -12.26
C PRO A 38 -10.25 18.69 -11.04
N GLU A 39 -11.56 18.88 -10.84
CA GLU A 39 -12.31 18.26 -9.74
C GLU A 39 -12.14 16.73 -9.71
N GLU A 40 -12.14 16.10 -10.88
CA GLU A 40 -12.00 14.65 -11.01
C GLU A 40 -10.65 14.15 -10.49
N GLU A 41 -9.57 14.86 -10.78
CA GLU A 41 -8.22 14.51 -10.30
C GLU A 41 -8.07 14.76 -8.80
N LEU A 42 -8.62 15.86 -8.28
CA LEU A 42 -8.71 16.07 -6.83
C LEU A 42 -9.50 14.95 -6.15
N GLY A 43 -10.61 14.55 -6.76
CA GLY A 43 -11.42 13.42 -6.31
C GLY A 43 -10.64 12.11 -6.30
N ARG A 44 -9.85 11.84 -7.34
CA ARG A 44 -8.95 10.67 -7.45
C ARG A 44 -7.96 10.64 -6.30
N ILE A 45 -7.25 11.74 -6.04
CA ILE A 45 -6.25 11.84 -4.96
C ILE A 45 -6.89 11.53 -3.61
N ILE A 46 -8.02 12.16 -3.29
CA ILE A 46 -8.68 11.99 -1.99
C ILE A 46 -9.25 10.57 -1.84
N ARG A 47 -9.75 9.98 -2.93
CA ARG A 47 -10.30 8.63 -2.95
C ARG A 47 -9.21 7.57 -2.81
N ASP A 48 -8.17 7.67 -3.62
CA ASP A 48 -7.20 6.59 -3.82
C ASP A 48 -6.05 6.69 -2.82
N TYR A 49 -5.52 7.90 -2.59
CA TYR A 49 -4.42 8.12 -1.66
C TYR A 49 -4.89 8.49 -0.25
N GLY A 50 -5.97 9.27 -0.14
CA GLY A 50 -6.60 9.58 1.14
C GLY A 50 -7.49 8.45 1.69
N GLU A 51 -7.92 7.49 0.87
CA GLU A 51 -8.87 6.44 1.24
C GLU A 51 -10.19 7.01 1.88
N ASP A 52 -10.61 8.23 1.52
CA ASP A 52 -11.82 8.87 2.06
C ASP A 52 -13.05 8.65 1.15
N ARG A 53 -14.15 8.18 1.73
CA ARG A 53 -15.43 7.96 1.02
C ARG A 53 -16.15 9.25 0.65
N CYS A 54 -15.82 10.35 1.32
CA CYS A 54 -16.38 11.68 1.08
C CYS A 54 -15.65 12.44 -0.03
N TRP A 55 -14.76 11.78 -0.78
CA TRP A 55 -13.94 12.39 -1.83
C TRP A 55 -14.70 13.30 -2.81
N ARG A 56 -15.88 12.88 -3.30
CA ARG A 56 -16.69 13.70 -4.23
C ARG A 56 -17.07 15.04 -3.61
N ARG A 57 -17.46 15.03 -2.33
CA ARG A 57 -17.87 16.22 -1.62
C ARG A 57 -16.68 17.15 -1.41
N TYR A 58 -15.55 16.59 -0.99
CA TYR A 58 -14.34 17.37 -0.71
C TYR A 58 -13.73 17.96 -1.97
N ALA A 59 -13.66 17.20 -3.07
CA ALA A 59 -13.20 17.72 -4.35
C ALA A 59 -14.07 18.90 -4.82
N ARG A 60 -15.40 18.73 -4.79
CA ARG A 60 -16.34 19.79 -5.15
C ARG A 60 -16.18 21.04 -4.29
N CYS A 61 -16.12 20.90 -2.96
CA CYS A 61 -16.01 22.08 -2.09
C CYS A 61 -14.66 22.79 -2.25
N ILE A 62 -13.58 22.07 -2.55
CA ILE A 62 -12.28 22.67 -2.89
C ILE A 62 -12.40 23.53 -4.15
N VAL A 63 -13.03 22.99 -5.21
CA VAL A 63 -13.21 23.72 -6.47
C VAL A 63 -14.11 24.94 -6.28
N GLU A 64 -15.23 24.79 -5.59
CA GLU A 64 -16.13 25.92 -5.28
C GLU A 64 -15.43 27.00 -4.45
N ALA A 65 -14.60 26.62 -3.48
CA ALA A 65 -13.88 27.57 -2.63
C ALA A 65 -12.78 28.33 -3.40
N ARG A 66 -11.96 27.62 -4.20
CA ARG A 66 -10.85 28.25 -4.94
C ARG A 66 -11.32 29.19 -6.04
N ASP A 67 -12.52 28.95 -6.60
CA ASP A 67 -13.13 29.83 -7.60
C ASP A 67 -13.49 31.20 -6.99
N ALA A 68 -13.72 31.27 -5.67
CA ALA A 68 -13.93 32.51 -4.94
C ALA A 68 -12.61 33.13 -4.47
N GLU A 69 -11.74 32.36 -3.80
CA GLU A 69 -10.41 32.80 -3.41
C GLU A 69 -9.44 31.60 -3.35
N PRO A 70 -8.21 31.72 -3.91
CA PRO A 70 -7.22 30.65 -3.83
C PRO A 70 -6.92 30.21 -2.38
N ILE A 71 -6.85 28.90 -2.17
CA ILE A 71 -6.52 28.29 -0.88
C ILE A 71 -4.99 28.31 -0.72
N LYS A 72 -4.49 29.06 0.26
CA LYS A 72 -3.06 29.35 0.43
C LYS A 72 -2.44 28.66 1.62
N THR A 73 -3.24 28.41 2.68
CA THR A 73 -2.72 27.88 3.95
C THR A 73 -3.31 26.55 4.34
N THR A 74 -2.58 25.81 5.17
CA THR A 74 -2.99 24.50 5.68
C THR A 74 -4.29 24.59 6.50
N THR A 75 -4.46 25.63 7.30
CA THR A 75 -5.68 25.84 8.10
C THR A 75 -6.89 26.14 7.23
N GLN A 76 -6.75 26.98 6.21
CA GLN A 76 -7.84 27.25 5.24
C GLN A 76 -8.37 25.96 4.61
N LEU A 77 -7.47 25.07 4.13
CA LEU A 77 -7.88 23.78 3.59
C LEU A 77 -8.52 22.89 4.67
N ALA A 78 -7.93 22.83 5.85
CA ALA A 78 -8.42 21.96 6.92
C ALA A 78 -9.83 22.36 7.41
N ASP A 79 -10.08 23.66 7.55
CA ASP A 79 -11.37 24.22 7.96
C ASP A 79 -12.43 23.98 6.89
N LEU A 80 -12.10 24.21 5.61
CA LEU A 80 -13.00 23.92 4.49
C LEU A 80 -13.45 22.46 4.49
N ILE A 81 -12.50 21.52 4.67
CA ILE A 81 -12.80 20.09 4.75
C ILE A 81 -13.62 19.77 6.00
N TYR A 82 -13.28 20.36 7.14
CA TYR A 82 -14.01 20.15 8.39
C TYR A 82 -15.47 20.59 8.26
N ASP A 83 -15.73 21.79 7.73
CA ASP A 83 -17.08 22.35 7.63
C ASP A 83 -17.97 21.55 6.67
N ASN A 84 -17.37 20.97 5.64
CA ASN A 84 -18.08 20.16 4.65
C ASN A 84 -18.18 18.66 5.06
N ALA A 85 -17.44 18.21 6.06
CA ALA A 85 -17.48 16.81 6.50
C ALA A 85 -18.86 16.41 7.05
N PRO A 86 -19.45 15.29 6.59
CA PRO A 86 -20.74 14.81 7.10
C PRO A 86 -20.72 14.61 8.62
N ARG A 87 -21.84 14.88 9.29
CA ARG A 87 -21.96 14.71 10.74
C ARG A 87 -21.64 13.28 11.18
N GLU A 88 -22.02 12.27 10.37
CA GLU A 88 -21.71 10.86 10.63
C GLU A 88 -20.21 10.57 10.54
N TRP A 89 -19.48 11.26 9.65
CA TRP A 89 -18.03 11.13 9.53
C TRP A 89 -17.38 11.59 10.84
N LYS A 90 -17.74 12.79 11.32
CA LYS A 90 -17.22 13.39 12.57
C LYS A 90 -17.51 12.54 13.80
N LYS A 91 -18.64 11.83 13.85
CA LYS A 91 -19.04 10.97 14.98
C LYS A 91 -18.34 9.60 15.00
N ARG A 92 -18.01 9.04 13.84
CA ARG A 92 -17.52 7.65 13.73
C ARG A 92 -16.01 7.52 13.77
N ARG A 93 -15.28 8.60 13.51
CA ARG A 93 -13.82 8.58 13.39
C ARG A 93 -13.18 9.35 14.52
N THR A 94 -12.05 8.82 14.98
CA THR A 94 -11.20 9.44 15.99
C THR A 94 -10.18 10.42 15.39
N ILE A 95 -10.04 10.45 14.07
CA ILE A 95 -9.12 11.32 13.34
C ILE A 95 -9.86 12.54 12.76
N HIS A 96 -9.14 13.64 12.55
CA HIS A 96 -9.69 14.86 11.93
C HIS A 96 -10.04 14.62 10.46
N PRO A 97 -11.15 15.18 9.92
CA PRO A 97 -11.53 15.08 8.49
C PRO A 97 -10.40 15.38 7.51
N ALA A 98 -9.67 16.46 7.77
CA ALA A 98 -8.58 16.89 6.90
C ALA A 98 -7.40 15.91 6.86
N THR A 99 -7.21 15.04 7.87
CA THR A 99 -6.05 14.13 7.94
C THR A 99 -5.90 13.26 6.68
N LEU A 100 -7.01 12.73 6.15
CA LEU A 100 -6.98 11.89 4.96
C LEU A 100 -6.74 12.68 3.67
N VAL A 101 -7.27 13.90 3.59
CA VAL A 101 -7.05 14.79 2.44
C VAL A 101 -5.59 15.22 2.39
N PHE A 102 -5.02 15.61 3.53
CA PHE A 102 -3.61 15.99 3.66
C PHE A 102 -2.69 14.82 3.33
N GLN A 103 -3.03 13.61 3.79
CA GLN A 103 -2.30 12.40 3.41
C GLN A 103 -2.31 12.20 1.90
N GLY A 104 -3.47 12.31 1.25
CA GLY A 104 -3.59 12.13 -0.19
C GLY A 104 -2.76 13.15 -0.99
N LEU A 105 -2.85 14.42 -0.60
CA LEU A 105 -2.05 15.48 -1.22
C LEU A 105 -0.55 15.26 -1.04
N ARG A 106 -0.11 14.88 0.16
CA ARG A 106 1.31 14.63 0.42
C ARG A 106 1.86 13.49 -0.44
N VAL A 107 1.10 12.41 -0.56
CA VAL A 107 1.44 11.26 -1.42
C VAL A 107 1.56 11.68 -2.88
N GLU A 108 0.61 12.48 -3.38
CA GLU A 108 0.63 12.96 -4.77
C GLU A 108 1.81 13.90 -5.02
N VAL A 109 2.00 14.90 -4.15
CA VAL A 109 3.10 15.86 -4.24
C VAL A 109 4.42 15.08 -4.31
N ASN A 110 4.71 14.24 -3.33
CA ASN A 110 6.04 13.64 -3.23
C ASN A 110 6.21 12.34 -4.04
N SER A 111 5.21 11.96 -4.86
CA SER A 111 5.20 10.71 -5.62
C SER A 111 5.59 9.49 -4.77
N GLU A 112 5.20 9.49 -3.49
CA GLU A 112 5.74 8.59 -2.46
C GLU A 112 5.55 7.11 -2.84
N LEU A 113 4.42 6.79 -3.46
CA LEU A 113 4.04 5.43 -3.80
C LEU A 113 4.71 4.90 -5.06
N ASP A 114 4.95 5.77 -6.04
CA ASP A 114 5.63 5.39 -7.28
C ASP A 114 7.10 5.11 -7.00
N ALA A 115 7.72 5.90 -6.13
CA ALA A 115 9.07 5.66 -5.64
C ALA A 115 9.20 4.26 -5.00
N VAL A 116 8.27 3.88 -4.10
CA VAL A 116 8.28 2.54 -3.47
C VAL A 116 8.01 1.43 -4.49
N THR A 117 7.08 1.64 -5.41
CA THR A 117 6.69 0.63 -6.42
C THR A 117 7.82 0.35 -7.40
N THR A 118 8.59 1.37 -7.78
CA THR A 118 9.70 1.26 -8.74
C THR A 118 11.01 0.83 -8.09
N ALA A 119 11.28 1.25 -6.85
CA ALA A 119 12.53 0.93 -6.16
C ALA A 119 12.67 -0.56 -5.84
N ILE A 120 11.60 -1.22 -5.37
CA ILE A 120 11.71 -2.63 -4.92
C ILE A 120 12.22 -3.54 -6.05
N PRO A 121 11.60 -3.58 -7.26
CA PRO A 121 12.09 -4.42 -8.35
C PRO A 121 13.53 -4.10 -8.79
N GLN A 122 13.94 -2.83 -8.71
CA GLN A 122 15.30 -2.41 -9.09
C GLN A 122 16.35 -2.87 -8.07
N LEU A 123 15.98 -3.03 -6.80
CA LEU A 123 16.90 -3.48 -5.75
C LEU A 123 17.15 -4.99 -5.77
N LEU A 124 16.16 -5.80 -6.18
CA LEU A 124 16.23 -7.27 -6.13
C LEU A 124 17.48 -7.87 -6.81
N PRO A 125 17.90 -7.44 -8.01
CA PRO A 125 19.07 -8.03 -8.68
C PRO A 125 20.37 -7.89 -7.87
N TYR A 126 20.52 -6.79 -7.13
CA TYR A 126 21.74 -6.46 -6.39
C TYR A 126 21.86 -7.19 -5.04
N MET A 127 20.86 -8.01 -4.66
CA MET A 127 20.64 -8.33 -3.26
C MET A 127 21.58 -9.30 -2.55
N ALA A 128 22.61 -9.95 -3.10
CA ALA A 128 23.37 -11.02 -2.41
C ALA A 128 22.54 -12.19 -1.80
N PRO A 129 23.04 -13.44 -1.82
CA PRO A 129 22.39 -14.54 -1.12
C PRO A 129 22.20 -14.24 0.37
N LYS A 130 21.02 -14.57 0.92
CA LYS A 130 20.58 -14.24 2.30
C LYS A 130 20.43 -12.75 2.61
N GLY A 131 20.65 -11.85 1.65
CA GLY A 131 20.39 -10.43 1.82
C GLY A 131 18.91 -10.18 2.15
N GLN A 132 18.65 -9.18 2.98
CA GLN A 132 17.30 -8.81 3.43
C GLN A 132 16.99 -7.36 3.08
N ILE A 133 15.79 -7.13 2.56
CA ILE A 133 15.20 -5.79 2.47
C ILE A 133 14.13 -5.67 3.55
N MET A 134 14.25 -4.62 4.35
CA MET A 134 13.31 -4.24 5.41
C MET A 134 12.66 -2.93 5.02
N LEU A 135 11.33 -2.89 4.97
CA LEU A 135 10.57 -1.68 4.67
C LEU A 135 9.55 -1.39 5.77
N ILE A 136 9.57 -0.16 6.26
CA ILE A 136 8.62 0.36 7.25
C ILE A 136 7.65 1.27 6.51
N SER A 137 6.36 0.96 6.62
CA SER A 137 5.27 1.78 6.08
C SER A 137 4.46 2.37 7.23
N PHE A 138 3.95 3.58 7.06
CA PHE A 138 3.19 4.28 8.10
C PHE A 138 1.70 4.33 7.78
N HIS A 139 1.29 3.95 6.57
CA HIS A 139 -0.12 3.87 6.20
C HIS A 139 -0.49 2.60 5.41
N SER A 140 -1.79 2.33 5.34
CA SER A 140 -2.39 1.13 4.70
C SER A 140 -2.02 0.98 3.23
N LEU A 141 -1.95 2.09 2.50
CA LEU A 141 -1.68 2.06 1.07
C LEU A 141 -0.23 1.69 0.74
N GLU A 142 0.75 2.30 1.42
CA GLU A 142 2.16 1.88 1.36
C GLU A 142 2.30 0.39 1.73
N ASP A 143 1.76 -0.04 2.87
CA ASP A 143 1.84 -1.44 3.32
C ASP A 143 1.30 -2.41 2.26
N ARG A 144 0.21 -2.02 1.60
CA ARG A 144 -0.42 -2.80 0.53
C ARG A 144 0.49 -2.90 -0.70
N ILE A 145 1.15 -1.82 -1.09
CA ILE A 145 2.10 -1.78 -2.22
C ILE A 145 3.32 -2.64 -1.91
N VAL A 146 3.95 -2.43 -0.74
CA VAL A 146 5.10 -3.23 -0.30
C VAL A 146 4.76 -4.72 -0.26
N LYS A 147 3.61 -5.06 0.35
CA LYS A 147 3.13 -6.44 0.38
C LYS A 147 3.00 -7.04 -1.02
N ARG A 148 2.38 -6.32 -1.95
CA ARG A 148 2.19 -6.80 -3.34
C ARG A 148 3.52 -6.97 -4.05
N ALA A 149 4.44 -6.02 -3.93
CA ALA A 149 5.77 -6.11 -4.52
C ALA A 149 6.56 -7.31 -3.98
N PHE A 150 6.53 -7.53 -2.67
CA PHE A 150 7.21 -8.66 -2.02
C PHE A 150 6.60 -10.01 -2.43
N LEU A 151 5.28 -10.10 -2.52
CA LEU A 151 4.63 -11.33 -3.01
C LEU A 151 4.97 -11.60 -4.48
N LYS A 152 4.94 -10.57 -5.33
CA LYS A 152 5.34 -10.68 -6.74
C LYS A 152 6.78 -11.18 -6.87
N ALA A 153 7.72 -10.63 -6.08
CA ALA A 153 9.11 -11.06 -6.07
C ALA A 153 9.29 -12.52 -5.63
N GLN A 154 8.51 -12.99 -4.65
CA GLN A 154 8.54 -14.38 -4.20
C GLN A 154 7.94 -15.36 -5.22
N GLU A 155 6.92 -14.93 -5.97
CA GLU A 155 6.22 -15.72 -6.99
C GLU A 155 6.92 -15.70 -8.36
N ASP A 156 7.92 -14.82 -8.54
CA ASP A 156 8.66 -14.72 -9.79
C ASP A 156 9.72 -15.84 -9.89
N ASP A 157 9.36 -16.88 -10.63
CA ASP A 157 10.20 -18.04 -10.88
C ASP A 157 11.41 -17.75 -11.78
N THR A 158 11.48 -16.56 -12.40
CA THR A 158 12.63 -16.14 -13.22
C THR A 158 13.78 -15.58 -12.40
N LEU A 159 13.54 -15.26 -11.13
CA LEU A 159 14.55 -14.75 -10.21
C LEU A 159 15.34 -15.91 -9.58
N ASP A 160 16.65 -15.94 -9.83
CA ASP A 160 17.59 -16.90 -9.23
C ASP A 160 18.73 -16.17 -8.50
N PRO A 161 18.99 -16.44 -7.21
CA PRO A 161 18.14 -17.19 -6.27
C PRO A 161 16.76 -16.57 -6.05
N ARG A 162 15.78 -17.43 -5.73
CA ARG A 162 14.40 -17.04 -5.41
C ARG A 162 14.34 -16.12 -4.18
N PHE A 163 13.19 -15.51 -3.94
CA PHE A 163 12.92 -14.69 -2.77
C PHE A 163 11.93 -15.34 -1.81
N GLN A 164 11.97 -14.94 -0.54
CA GLN A 164 11.03 -15.36 0.49
C GLN A 164 10.57 -14.18 1.35
N VAL A 165 9.26 -14.06 1.51
CA VAL A 165 8.64 -13.12 2.46
C VAL A 165 8.72 -13.70 3.86
N LEU A 166 9.50 -13.07 4.74
CA LEU A 166 9.64 -13.53 6.14
C LEU A 166 8.45 -13.08 7.00
N THR A 167 7.92 -11.88 6.74
CA THR A 167 6.81 -11.29 7.51
C THR A 167 5.47 -11.48 6.78
N LYS A 168 4.82 -12.62 6.96
CA LYS A 168 3.48 -12.87 6.37
C LYS A 168 2.43 -11.86 6.84
N ARG A 169 2.51 -11.46 8.11
CA ARG A 169 1.84 -10.29 8.70
C ARG A 169 2.91 -9.23 8.97
N PRO A 170 2.61 -7.93 8.83
CA PRO A 170 3.57 -6.91 9.17
C PRO A 170 3.88 -6.98 10.67
N LEU A 171 5.13 -6.71 11.03
CA LEU A 171 5.51 -6.48 12.41
C LEU A 171 5.07 -5.06 12.77
N ILE A 172 4.44 -4.90 13.93
CA ILE A 172 3.94 -3.62 14.44
C ILE A 172 4.63 -3.31 15.76
N ALA A 173 4.72 -2.02 16.09
CA ALA A 173 5.22 -1.56 17.37
C ALA A 173 4.39 -2.15 18.53
N ASP A 174 5.05 -2.47 19.64
CA ASP A 174 4.40 -2.87 20.87
C ASP A 174 3.95 -1.64 21.69
N ASP A 175 3.23 -1.89 22.78
CA ASP A 175 2.66 -0.81 23.60
C ASP A 175 3.75 0.08 24.23
N GLU A 176 4.90 -0.51 24.62
CA GLU A 176 6.04 0.22 25.19
C GLU A 176 6.67 1.16 24.16
N GLU A 177 6.89 0.69 22.92
CA GLU A 177 7.41 1.50 21.81
C GLU A 177 6.43 2.62 21.43
N ILE A 178 5.13 2.35 21.43
CA ILE A 178 4.09 3.35 21.12
C ILE A 178 4.04 4.44 22.20
N GLU A 179 4.22 4.08 23.47
CA GLU A 179 4.26 5.04 24.58
C GLU A 179 5.51 5.93 24.48
N ALA A 180 6.68 5.34 24.21
CA ALA A 180 7.93 6.08 24.02
C ALA A 180 7.94 6.92 22.74
N ASN A 181 7.28 6.46 21.68
CA ASN A 181 7.22 7.13 20.39
C ASN A 181 5.85 6.97 19.74
N SER A 182 4.94 7.92 19.99
CA SER A 182 3.58 7.90 19.43
C SER A 182 3.52 7.76 17.89
N ARG A 183 4.59 8.11 17.15
CA ARG A 183 4.67 7.96 15.69
C ARG A 183 4.81 6.50 15.23
N SER A 184 5.30 5.60 16.10
CA SER A 184 5.42 4.17 15.79
C SER A 184 4.08 3.45 15.73
N ARG A 185 3.01 4.03 16.30
CA ARG A 185 1.66 3.45 16.35
C ARG A 185 1.14 2.90 15.01
N SER A 186 1.47 3.57 13.92
CA SER A 186 1.01 3.18 12.57
C SER A 186 2.08 2.50 11.73
N ALA A 187 3.29 2.32 12.28
CA ALA A 187 4.41 1.68 11.61
C ALA A 187 4.14 0.19 11.39
N LYS A 188 4.43 -0.27 10.18
CA LYS A 188 4.29 -1.66 9.73
C LYS A 188 5.56 -2.06 9.01
N LEU A 189 6.32 -2.96 9.62
CA LEU A 189 7.56 -3.49 9.07
C LEU A 189 7.28 -4.77 8.27
N ARG A 190 7.86 -4.83 7.06
CA ARG A 190 7.90 -6.04 6.23
C ARG A 190 9.33 -6.39 5.83
N VAL A 191 9.60 -7.69 5.72
CA VAL A 191 10.92 -8.22 5.37
C VAL A 191 10.83 -9.22 4.22
N LEU A 192 11.66 -9.00 3.19
CA LEU A 192 11.90 -9.89 2.07
C LEU A 192 13.36 -10.34 2.13
N GLN A 193 13.61 -11.64 1.93
CA GLN A 193 14.95 -12.20 1.90
C GLN A 193 15.24 -12.85 0.54
N ARG A 194 16.46 -12.66 0.02
CA ARG A 194 16.98 -13.45 -1.10
C ARG A 194 17.47 -14.80 -0.58
N MET A 195 17.05 -15.88 -1.21
CA MET A 195 17.43 -17.23 -0.81
C MET A 195 18.87 -17.56 -1.23
N GLU A 196 19.41 -18.66 -0.73
CA GLU A 196 20.60 -19.25 -1.32
C GLU A 196 20.29 -19.90 -2.67
N PRO A 197 21.26 -20.00 -3.59
CA PRO A 197 21.11 -20.79 -4.81
C PRO A 197 20.65 -22.22 -4.48
N GLY A 198 19.61 -22.69 -5.17
CA GLY A 198 19.06 -24.04 -4.98
C GLY A 198 18.15 -24.23 -3.75
N GLN A 199 17.90 -23.19 -2.93
CA GLN A 199 16.87 -23.26 -1.89
C GLN A 199 15.51 -22.81 -2.43
N GLU A 200 14.49 -23.66 -2.26
CA GLU A 200 13.10 -23.28 -2.58
C GLU A 200 12.47 -22.45 -1.45
N PRO A 201 11.64 -21.43 -1.77
CA PRO A 201 10.86 -20.70 -0.77
C PRO A 201 9.96 -21.66 -0.01
N SER A 202 9.88 -21.52 1.33
CA SER A 202 8.91 -22.30 2.10
C SER A 202 7.49 -21.78 1.81
N MET A 203 6.84 -22.29 0.76
CA MET A 203 5.43 -22.06 0.48
C MET A 203 4.64 -22.62 1.67
N GLY A 204 4.13 -21.72 2.52
CA GLY A 204 3.29 -22.11 3.65
C GLY A 204 2.16 -23.00 3.14
N ARG A 205 2.12 -24.26 3.60
CA ARG A 205 1.13 -25.27 3.18
C ARG A 205 -0.24 -24.63 3.00
N LYS A 206 -0.68 -24.42 1.74
CA LYS A 206 -2.09 -24.25 1.45
C LYS A 206 -2.74 -25.56 1.86
N LYS A 207 -3.33 -25.63 3.07
CA LYS A 207 -4.21 -26.76 3.42
C LYS A 207 -5.32 -26.76 2.38
N ASN A 208 -5.21 -27.66 1.41
CA ASN A 208 -6.22 -27.86 0.39
C ASN A 208 -7.48 -28.38 1.10
N LYS A 209 -8.39 -27.46 1.46
CA LYS A 209 -9.61 -27.74 2.22
C LYS A 209 -10.57 -28.68 1.49
N TYR A 210 -10.27 -29.08 0.25
CA TYR A 210 -11.11 -29.90 -0.61
C TYR A 210 -10.46 -31.23 -1.05
N ALA A 211 -9.32 -31.62 -0.47
CA ALA A 211 -8.66 -32.89 -0.80
C ALA A 211 -9.55 -34.14 -0.52
N HIS A 212 -10.53 -34.02 0.36
CA HIS A 212 -11.47 -35.09 0.70
C HIS A 212 -12.63 -35.27 -0.31
N LEU A 213 -12.78 -34.36 -1.29
CA LEU A 213 -13.87 -34.42 -2.28
C LEU A 213 -13.48 -35.14 -3.58
N ARG A 214 -12.22 -35.53 -3.75
CA ARG A 214 -11.79 -36.41 -4.84
C ARG A 214 -11.65 -37.84 -4.33
N GLY A 215 -12.77 -38.55 -4.27
CA GLY A 215 -12.75 -39.96 -3.89
C GLY A 215 -14.13 -40.58 -3.75
N LYS A 216 -14.90 -40.64 -4.84
CA LYS A 216 -15.98 -41.61 -5.07
C LYS A 216 -16.50 -41.48 -6.51
N SER A 217 -15.81 -42.13 -7.44
CA SER A 217 -16.50 -42.69 -8.61
C SER A 217 -16.30 -44.20 -8.59
N LYS A 218 -17.40 -44.89 -8.88
CA LYS A 218 -17.76 -46.24 -8.45
C LYS A 218 -17.00 -47.35 -9.20
N LYS A 219 -16.73 -48.45 -8.49
CA LYS A 219 -16.56 -49.81 -9.03
C LYS A 219 -17.90 -50.37 -9.50
N SER A 220 -17.94 -50.93 -10.71
CA SER A 220 -18.69 -52.14 -11.14
C SER A 220 -18.52 -52.25 -12.67
N SER A 221 -18.25 -53.37 -13.33
CA SER A 221 -18.13 -54.78 -12.93
C SER A 221 -17.90 -55.62 -14.20
N LYS A 222 -17.10 -56.71 -14.09
CA LYS A 222 -17.19 -58.01 -14.82
C LYS A 222 -16.92 -58.01 -16.34
N ALA A 223 -16.35 -59.05 -16.97
CA ALA A 223 -15.77 -60.33 -16.57
C ALA A 223 -15.10 -60.96 -17.82
N SER A 224 -14.17 -61.91 -17.60
CA SER A 224 -13.83 -63.12 -18.42
C SER A 224 -13.50 -62.91 -19.91
N GLY A 225 -12.41 -63.40 -20.48
CA GLY A 225 -11.49 -64.50 -20.16
C GLY A 225 -10.96 -65.04 -21.50
N ASP A 226 -9.78 -65.69 -21.46
CA ASP A 226 -9.23 -66.63 -22.47
C ASP A 226 -8.70 -65.94 -23.77
N ASP A 227 -7.58 -66.28 -24.40
CA ASP A 227 -6.50 -67.27 -24.22
C ASP A 227 -5.38 -66.93 -25.25
N GLU A 228 -4.20 -67.55 -25.10
CA GLU A 228 -3.09 -67.75 -26.07
C GLU A 228 -2.28 -66.50 -26.52
N GLY A 229 -0.95 -66.39 -26.28
CA GLY A 229 0.12 -67.28 -26.76
C GLY A 229 0.29 -67.08 -28.27
N THR A 230 1.36 -66.51 -28.85
CA THR A 230 2.72 -67.06 -28.96
C THR A 230 3.60 -66.10 -29.79
N ASN A 231 4.89 -66.06 -29.45
CA ASN A 231 6.12 -65.88 -30.26
C ASN A 231 6.25 -64.93 -31.48
N ASP A 232 7.33 -64.14 -31.40
CA ASP A 232 8.41 -63.94 -32.39
C ASP A 232 8.31 -64.66 -33.74
N ASP A 233 8.45 -63.90 -34.84
CA ASP A 233 9.52 -64.09 -35.83
C ASP A 233 9.48 -63.02 -36.94
N ALA A 234 10.69 -62.65 -37.40
CA ALA A 234 11.10 -61.99 -38.66
C ALA A 234 10.89 -60.46 -38.85
#